data_AF-A0A9P5KSA2-F1
#
_entry.id   AF-A0A9P5KSA2-F1
#
_cell.length_a   1.000
_cell.length_b   1.000
_cell.length_c   1.000
_cell.angle_alpha   90.00
_cell.angle_beta   90.00
_cell.angle_gamma   90.00
#
_symmetry.space_group_name_H-M   'P 1'
#
loop_
_entity.id
_entity.type
_entity.pdbx_description
1 polymer ?
#
loop_
_entity_poly.entity_id
_entity_poly.type
_entity_poly.pdbx_seq_one_letter_code
_entity_poly.pdbx_strand_id
1 'polypeptide(L)'
;MIRVAKRVESRELSVDEIDQKVLESEMYVGGHNPRLGMIVRTSGVTRFSDFMVWQSCEEAQVEFTETLWPAFNKWEMVKLLLKWGFYETKRLKEEEIMQTKRHVLEKRPPVISVTEVDRAAAAAV
;
A
#
# COMPACT_ATOMS: atom_id res chain seq x y z
N MET A 1 1.00 -20.25 -5.93
CA MET A 1 0.44 -20.60 -7.27
C MET A 1 0.11 -22.08 -7.43
N ILE A 2 1.06 -23.01 -7.27
CA ILE A 2 0.76 -24.47 -7.39
C ILE A 2 -0.34 -24.92 -6.41
N ARG A 3 -0.38 -24.37 -5.18
CA ARG A 3 -1.42 -24.68 -4.18
C ARG A 3 -2.82 -24.29 -4.65
N VAL A 4 -2.98 -23.07 -5.15
CA VAL A 4 -4.24 -22.55 -5.71
C VAL A 4 -4.69 -23.43 -6.88
N ALA A 5 -3.78 -23.75 -7.81
CA ALA A 5 -4.10 -24.60 -8.96
C ALA A 5 -4.59 -26.00 -8.53
N LYS A 6 -3.98 -26.61 -7.51
CA LYS A 6 -4.42 -27.90 -6.96
C LYS A 6 -5.81 -27.83 -6.33
N ARG A 7 -6.14 -26.74 -5.62
CA ARG A 7 -7.47 -26.54 -5.02
C ARG A 7 -8.56 -26.34 -6.09
N VAL A 8 -8.22 -25.71 -7.21
CA VAL A 8 -9.12 -25.61 -8.37
C VAL A 8 -9.32 -26.99 -9.00
N GLU A 9 -8.26 -27.76 -9.19
CA GLU A 9 -8.32 -29.12 -9.74
C GLU A 9 -9.16 -30.06 -8.85
N SER A 10 -9.04 -29.95 -7.52
CA SER A 10 -9.84 -30.73 -6.57
C SER A 10 -11.29 -30.23 -6.39
N ARG A 11 -11.69 -29.16 -7.10
CA ARG A 11 -13.00 -28.50 -7.00
C ARG A 11 -13.31 -27.93 -5.61
N GLU A 12 -12.29 -27.64 -4.81
CA GLU A 12 -12.41 -26.95 -3.51
C GLU A 12 -12.47 -25.42 -3.66
N LEU A 13 -12.10 -24.90 -4.84
CA LEU A 13 -12.09 -23.47 -5.15
C LEU A 13 -12.49 -23.29 -6.62
N SER A 14 -13.46 -22.41 -6.89
CA SER A 14 -13.77 -22.02 -8.26
C SER A 14 -12.76 -21.02 -8.80
N VAL A 15 -12.53 -21.01 -10.11
CA VAL A 15 -11.66 -20.01 -10.78
C VAL A 15 -12.18 -18.59 -10.54
N ASP A 16 -13.50 -18.42 -10.50
CA ASP A 16 -14.15 -17.12 -10.29
C ASP A 16 -14.00 -16.60 -8.85
N GLU A 17 -13.60 -17.48 -7.91
CA GLU A 17 -13.38 -17.12 -6.51
C GLU A 17 -11.92 -16.72 -6.22
N ILE A 18 -11.03 -16.80 -7.23
CA ILE A 18 -9.63 -16.42 -7.07
C ILE A 18 -9.51 -14.90 -7.02
N ASP A 19 -9.26 -14.37 -5.83
CA ASP A 19 -8.95 -12.97 -5.60
C ASP A 19 -7.58 -12.76 -4.92
N GLN A 20 -7.24 -11.51 -4.64
CA GLN A 20 -6.00 -11.14 -3.96
C GLN A 20 -5.85 -11.84 -2.59
N LYS A 21 -6.95 -11.96 -1.83
CA LYS A 21 -6.95 -12.55 -0.49
C LYS A 21 -6.70 -14.05 -0.55
N VAL A 22 -7.29 -14.74 -1.52
CA VAL A 22 -7.05 -16.16 -1.75
C VAL A 22 -5.60 -16.39 -2.11
N LEU A 23 -5.04 -15.60 -3.03
CA LEU A 23 -3.61 -15.69 -3.38
C LEU A 23 -2.71 -15.44 -2.18
N GLU A 24 -3.01 -14.42 -1.36
CA GLU A 24 -2.28 -14.10 -0.14
C GLU A 24 -2.32 -15.25 0.86
N SER A 25 -3.49 -15.80 1.16
CA SER A 25 -3.65 -16.91 2.11
C SER A 25 -2.84 -18.16 1.73
N GLU A 26 -2.49 -18.31 0.45
CA GLU A 26 -1.71 -19.42 -0.08
C GLU A 26 -0.20 -19.13 -0.21
N MET A 27 0.23 -17.91 0.12
CA MET A 27 1.67 -17.56 0.20
C MET A 27 2.28 -18.05 1.51
N TYR A 28 3.59 -18.30 1.50
CA TYR A 28 4.32 -18.75 2.70
C TYR A 28 4.17 -17.83 3.91
N VAL A 29 4.01 -16.52 3.68
CA VAL A 29 3.89 -15.50 4.72
C VAL A 29 2.44 -15.02 4.90
N GLY A 30 1.47 -15.51 4.11
CA GLY A 30 0.11 -14.97 4.15
C GLY A 30 -0.85 -15.63 5.12
N GLY A 31 -2.03 -15.02 5.28
CA GLY A 31 -3.13 -15.50 6.14
C GLY A 31 -3.14 -14.93 7.56
N HIS A 32 -1.99 -14.91 8.26
CA HIS A 32 -1.95 -14.53 9.69
C HIS A 32 -0.76 -13.66 10.13
N ASN A 33 0.19 -13.36 9.24
CA ASN A 33 1.34 -12.53 9.62
C ASN A 33 1.01 -11.03 9.53
N PRO A 34 1.64 -10.20 10.38
CA PRO A 34 1.50 -8.75 10.29
C PRO A 34 2.00 -8.24 8.93
N ARG A 35 1.41 -7.12 8.48
CA ARG A 35 1.81 -6.44 7.24
C ARG A 35 3.28 -6.04 7.28
N LEU A 36 3.95 -6.11 6.13
CA LEU A 36 5.36 -5.77 6.00
C LEU A 36 5.53 -4.24 6.05
N GLY A 37 6.08 -3.72 7.14
CA GLY A 37 6.30 -2.27 7.29
C GLY A 37 7.58 -1.76 6.61
N MET A 38 8.64 -2.56 6.58
CA MET A 38 9.93 -2.15 6.02
C MET A 38 10.77 -3.34 5.54
N ILE A 39 11.48 -3.17 4.42
CA ILE A 39 12.56 -4.06 3.95
C ILE A 39 13.88 -3.32 4.10
N VAL A 40 14.84 -3.93 4.79
CA VAL A 40 16.21 -3.42 4.90
C VAL A 40 17.13 -4.24 4.02
N ARG A 41 17.91 -3.57 3.16
CA ARG A 41 18.93 -4.19 2.33
C ARG A 41 20.29 -3.57 2.57
N THR A 42 21.23 -4.43 2.96
CA THR A 42 22.61 -4.06 3.28
C THR A 42 23.53 -4.12 2.06
N SER A 43 24.79 -3.74 2.26
CA SER A 43 25.88 -3.86 1.27
C SER A 43 25.77 -2.95 0.05
N GLY A 44 25.03 -1.85 0.12
CA GLY A 44 25.00 -0.80 -0.91
C GLY A 44 24.36 -1.19 -2.23
N VAL A 45 23.65 -2.32 -2.30
CA VAL A 45 23.02 -2.83 -3.52
C VAL A 45 21.54 -2.46 -3.61
N THR A 46 21.14 -1.80 -4.70
CA THR A 46 19.76 -1.32 -4.93
C THR A 46 18.95 -2.28 -5.79
N ARG A 47 18.58 -3.43 -5.23
CA ARG A 47 17.69 -4.41 -5.90
C ARG A 47 16.84 -5.16 -4.88
N PHE A 48 15.76 -5.80 -5.31
CA PHE A 48 14.99 -6.70 -4.43
C PHE A 48 15.54 -8.12 -4.40
N SER A 49 16.17 -8.58 -5.49
CA SER A 49 16.57 -10.00 -5.65
C SER A 49 15.40 -10.96 -5.41
N ASP A 50 14.22 -10.62 -5.92
CA ASP A 50 13.02 -11.45 -5.81
C ASP A 50 12.60 -11.77 -4.36
N PHE A 51 12.94 -10.88 -3.43
CA PHE A 51 12.60 -11.03 -2.02
C PHE A 51 11.32 -10.27 -1.69
N MET A 52 10.29 -11.00 -1.25
CA MET A 52 9.01 -10.47 -0.74
C MET A 52 8.33 -9.44 -1.65
N VAL A 53 8.41 -9.62 -2.97
CA VAL A 53 7.90 -8.64 -3.95
C VAL A 53 6.42 -8.35 -3.72
N TRP A 54 5.59 -9.39 -3.61
CA TRP A 54 4.15 -9.23 -3.34
C TRP A 54 3.88 -8.46 -2.05
N GLN A 55 4.53 -8.87 -0.95
CA GLN A 55 4.34 -8.23 0.36
C GLN A 55 4.90 -6.80 0.39
N SER A 56 5.83 -6.45 -0.50
CA SER A 56 6.42 -5.12 -0.58
C SER A 56 5.58 -4.11 -1.35
N CYS A 57 4.62 -4.56 -2.18
CA CYS A 57 3.88 -3.69 -3.09
C CYS A 57 2.89 -2.74 -2.40
N GLU A 58 2.41 -3.08 -1.20
CA GLU A 58 1.37 -2.28 -0.55
C GLU A 58 1.95 -1.07 0.19
N GLU A 59 2.58 -1.29 1.35
CA GLU A 59 2.96 -0.21 2.27
C GLU A 59 4.41 -0.30 2.76
N ALA A 60 5.19 -1.27 2.27
CA ALA A 60 6.53 -1.51 2.78
C ALA A 60 7.51 -0.42 2.35
N GLN A 61 8.17 0.21 3.31
CA GLN A 61 9.30 1.10 3.02
C GLN A 61 10.55 0.28 2.68
N VAL A 62 11.35 0.73 1.70
CA VAL A 62 12.56 0.00 1.30
C VAL A 62 13.79 0.85 1.62
N GLU A 63 14.63 0.33 2.50
CA GLU A 63 15.81 1.01 3.01
C GLU A 63 17.08 0.30 2.57
N PHE A 64 17.94 1.04 1.87
CA PHE A 64 19.26 0.56 1.45
C PHE A 64 20.33 1.16 2.36
N THR A 65 21.22 0.32 2.89
CA THR A 65 22.38 0.73 3.68
C THR A 65 23.67 0.19 3.07
N GLU A 66 24.71 1.01 3.10
CA GLU A 66 26.05 0.65 2.62
C GLU A 66 26.74 -0.36 3.53
N THR A 67 26.34 -0.41 4.80
CA THR A 67 26.89 -1.33 5.81
C THR A 67 26.75 -2.77 5.33
N LEU A 68 27.86 -3.51 5.28
CA LEU A 68 27.86 -4.94 4.97
C LEU A 68 27.12 -5.73 6.08
N TRP A 69 26.46 -6.83 5.71
CA TRP A 69 25.71 -7.64 6.68
C TRP A 69 26.51 -8.04 7.94
N PRO A 70 27.78 -8.50 7.85
CA PRO A 70 28.56 -8.84 9.04
C PRO A 70 28.89 -7.65 9.95
N ALA A 71 28.86 -6.42 9.42
CA ALA A 71 29.11 -5.19 10.16
C ALA A 71 27.81 -4.54 10.65
N PHE A 72 26.64 -5.06 10.26
CA PHE A 72 25.34 -4.52 10.65
C PHE A 72 25.10 -4.77 12.13
N ASN A 73 25.00 -3.68 12.91
CA ASN A 73 24.88 -3.75 14.36
C ASN A 73 23.53 -3.18 14.83
N LYS A 74 23.27 -3.31 16.14
CA LYS A 74 22.03 -2.84 16.78
C LYS A 74 21.78 -1.34 16.59
N TRP A 75 22.81 -0.51 16.49
CA TRP A 75 22.67 0.93 16.32
C TRP A 75 22.18 1.29 14.91
N GLU A 76 22.65 0.57 13.90
CA GLU A 76 22.12 0.68 12.53
C GLU A 76 20.64 0.31 12.49
N MET A 77 20.24 -0.78 13.17
CA MET A 77 18.83 -1.15 13.28
C MET A 77 17.99 -0.07 13.95
N VAL A 78 18.43 0.48 15.09
CA VAL A 78 17.71 1.55 15.80
C VAL A 78 17.55 2.78 14.91
N LYS A 79 18.62 3.18 14.20
CA LYS A 79 18.58 4.30 13.24
C LYS A 79 17.51 4.08 12.16
N LEU A 80 17.45 2.87 11.60
CA LEU A 80 16.44 2.52 10.59
C LEU A 80 15.02 2.50 11.15
N LEU A 81 14.82 1.97 12.36
CA LEU A 81 13.51 1.98 13.01
C LEU A 81 13.01 3.39 13.33
N LEU A 82 13.90 4.27 13.81
CA LEU A 82 13.57 5.69 14.03
C LEU A 82 13.20 6.39 12.73
N LYS A 83 13.96 6.13 11.66
CA LYS A 83 13.68 6.65 10.32
C LYS A 83 12.30 6.18 9.84
N TRP A 84 12.04 4.88 9.90
CA TRP A 84 10.77 4.28 9.54
C TRP A 84 9.61 4.90 10.31
N GLY A 85 9.69 4.97 11.64
CA GLY A 85 8.61 5.53 12.47
C GLY A 85 8.31 7.00 12.18
N PHE A 86 9.34 7.79 11.86
CA PHE A 86 9.15 9.19 11.42
C PHE A 86 8.39 9.27 10.09
N TYR A 87 8.82 8.53 9.08
CA TYR A 87 8.15 8.54 7.76
C TYR A 87 6.76 7.93 7.81
N GLU A 88 6.56 6.90 8.63
CA GLU A 88 5.25 6.28 8.81
C GLU A 88 4.26 7.25 9.45
N THR A 89 4.69 7.98 10.49
CA THR A 89 3.86 9.03 11.10
C THR A 89 3.51 10.13 10.10
N LYS A 90 4.45 10.51 9.24
CA LYS A 90 4.23 11.51 8.20
C LYS A 90 3.21 11.01 7.17
N ARG A 91 3.35 9.77 6.70
CA ARG A 91 2.43 9.12 5.76
C ARG A 91 1.00 9.11 6.28
N LEU A 92 0.80 8.65 7.51
CA LEU A 92 -0.54 8.58 8.12
C LEU A 92 -1.23 9.95 8.19
N LYS A 93 -0.47 11.02 8.51
CA LYS A 93 -1.01 12.40 8.48
C LYS A 93 -1.37 12.86 7.07
N GLU A 94 -0.53 12.54 6.09
CA GLU A 94 -0.80 12.87 4.68
C GLU A 94 -2.06 12.15 4.17
N GLU A 95 -2.24 10.89 4.53
CA GLU A 95 -3.44 10.10 4.22
C GLU A 95 -4.70 10.70 4.84
N GLU A 96 -4.66 11.09 6.12
CA GLU A 96 -5.77 11.76 6.81
C GLU A 96 -6.17 13.07 6.12
N ILE A 97 -5.19 13.90 5.75
CA ILE A 97 -5.42 15.15 5.02
C ILE A 97 -6.06 14.88 3.66
N MET A 98 -5.57 13.87 2.93
CA MET A 98 -6.10 13.51 1.61
C MET A 98 -7.53 12.99 1.68
N GLN A 99 -7.85 12.15 2.67
CA GLN A 99 -9.22 11.68 2.92
C GLN A 99 -10.17 12.83 3.24
N THR A 100 -9.73 13.77 4.10
CA THR A 100 -10.50 14.97 4.43
C THR A 100 -10.78 15.82 3.20
N LYS A 101 -9.75 16.07 2.37
CA LYS A 101 -9.91 16.83 1.11
C LYS A 101 -10.86 16.13 0.15
N ARG A 102 -10.75 14.81 -0.02
CA ARG A 102 -11.63 14.01 -0.88
C ARG A 102 -13.09 14.12 -0.42
N HIS A 103 -13.33 13.96 0.87
CA HIS A 103 -14.67 14.11 1.46
C HIS A 103 -15.28 15.49 1.19
N VAL A 104 -14.47 16.56 1.33
CA VAL A 104 -14.91 17.93 1.04
C VAL A 104 -15.21 18.10 -0.44
N LEU A 105 -14.39 17.56 -1.35
CA LEU A 105 -14.58 17.64 -2.79
C LEU A 105 -15.84 16.91 -3.26
N GLU A 106 -16.09 15.71 -2.75
CA GLU A 106 -17.27 14.90 -3.09
C GLU A 106 -18.58 15.57 -2.61
N LYS A 107 -18.52 16.39 -1.56
CA LYS A 107 -19.66 17.15 -1.03
C LYS A 107 -19.82 18.56 -1.58
N ARG A 108 -18.97 18.98 -2.54
CA ARG A 108 -19.14 20.31 -3.14
C ARG A 108 -20.46 20.34 -3.92
N PRO A 109 -21.30 21.38 -3.71
CA PRO A 109 -22.45 21.55 -4.58
C PRO A 109 -21.98 21.63 -6.03
N PRO A 110 -22.79 21.15 -6.99
CA PRO A 110 -22.44 21.25 -8.40
C PRO A 110 -22.11 22.70 -8.71
N VAL A 111 -20.98 22.92 -9.38
CA VAL A 111 -20.61 24.25 -9.85
C VAL A 111 -21.62 24.60 -10.93
N ILE A 112 -22.68 25.31 -10.57
CA ILE A 112 -23.63 25.85 -11.53
C ILE A 112 -22.83 26.87 -12.34
N SER A 113 -22.73 26.63 -13.65
CA SER A 113 -22.06 27.57 -14.53
C SER A 113 -22.82 28.90 -14.50
N VAL A 114 -22.12 30.04 -14.60
CA VAL A 114 -22.78 31.37 -14.61
C VAL A 114 -23.88 31.43 -15.68
N THR A 115 -23.67 30.74 -16.80
CA THR A 115 -24.64 30.59 -17.89
C THR A 115 -25.94 29.84 -17.51
N GLU A 116 -25.90 28.93 -16.54
CA GLU A 116 -27.09 28.21 -16.06
C GLU A 116 -27.84 29.02 -15.00
N VAL A 117 -27.15 29.82 -14.19
CA VAL A 117 -27.76 30.75 -13.24
C VAL A 117 -28.57 31.82 -14.00
N ASP A 118 -27.99 32.38 -15.06
CA ASP A 118 -28.65 33.39 -15.89
C ASP A 118 -29.89 32.83 -16.62
N ARG A 119 -29.83 31.58 -17.11
CA ARG A 119 -31.01 30.91 -17.71
C ARG A 119 -32.11 30.62 -16.68
N ALA A 120 -31.75 30.18 -15.48
CA ALA A 120 -32.71 29.93 -14.42
C ALA A 120 -33.39 31.22 -13.95
N ALA A 121 -32.64 32.33 -13.87
CA ALA A 121 -33.18 33.65 -13.54
C ALA A 121 -34.11 34.20 -14.65
N ALA A 122 -33.77 34.00 -15.92
CA ALA A 122 -34.60 34.42 -17.05
C ALA A 122 -35.91 33.60 -17.20
N ALA A 123 -35.96 32.35 -16.73
CA ALA A 123 -37.14 31.50 -16.77
C ALA A 123 -38.12 31.72 -15.61
N ALA A 124 -37.73 32.51 -14.60
CA ALA A 124 -38.54 32.81 -13.41
C ALA A 124 -39.28 34.17 -13.48
N VAL A 125 -39.23 34.84 -14.64
CA VAL A 125 -39.97 36.07 -14.98
C VAL A 125 -40.98 35.76 -16.08
#